data_AF-A0A553DT82-F1
#
_entry.id   AF-A0A553DT82-F1
#
_cell.length_a   1.000
_cell.length_b   1.000
_cell.length_c   1.000
_cell.angle_alpha   90.00
_cell.angle_beta   90.00
_cell.angle_gamma   90.00
#
_symmetry.space_group_name_H-M   'P 1'
#
loop_
_entity.id
_entity.type
_entity.pdbx_description
1 polymer ?
#
loop_
_entity_poly.entity_id
_entity_poly.type
_entity_poly.pdbx_seq_one_letter_code
_entity_poly.pdbx_strand_id
1 'polypeptide(L)'
;MKQLIVFFILVFSLSGCKEEAIKKPKDLIEKKVMVDILYDLSLLEASKYQNLGKIGNKKVSPSQFIYNKYKTDSIQVLKSNMYYASNIEAYKAMFDEIGTRLNAKNKEIEAVVKAKSKIKQAASKRASDSISRQTKQIR
;
A
#
# COMPACT_ATOMS: atom_id res chain seq x y z
N MET A 1 -27.79 25.34 46.55
CA MET A 1 -26.66 25.97 45.81
C MET A 1 -25.61 24.94 45.38
N LYS A 2 -24.93 24.22 46.31
CA LYS A 2 -23.89 23.21 45.98
C LYS A 2 -24.37 22.04 45.08
N GLN A 3 -25.59 21.55 45.28
CA GLN A 3 -26.16 20.43 44.51
C GLN A 3 -26.41 20.78 43.03
N LEU A 4 -26.78 22.03 42.74
CA LEU A 4 -27.01 22.52 41.36
C LEU A 4 -25.70 22.72 40.60
N ILE A 5 -24.64 23.13 41.30
CA ILE A 5 -23.30 23.30 40.71
C ILE A 5 -22.75 21.94 40.27
N VAL A 6 -22.90 20.90 41.09
CA VAL A 6 -22.47 19.53 40.74
C VAL A 6 -23.25 19.00 39.53
N PHE A 7 -24.56 19.28 39.46
CA PHE A 7 -25.39 18.89 38.32
C PHE A 7 -24.96 19.61 37.03
N PHE A 8 -24.65 20.90 37.10
CA PHE A 8 -24.15 21.66 35.95
C PHE A 8 -22.77 21.17 35.48
N ILE A 9 -21.86 20.83 36.41
CA ILE A 9 -20.55 20.26 36.08
C ILE A 9 -20.69 18.88 35.41
N LEU A 10 -21.63 18.06 35.89
CA LEU A 10 -21.93 16.75 35.32
C LEU A 10 -22.46 16.89 33.88
N VAL A 11 -23.45 17.77 33.67
CA VAL A 11 -24.02 18.01 32.33
C VAL A 11 -22.98 18.60 31.37
N PHE A 12 -22.13 19.53 31.82
CA PHE A 12 -21.08 20.13 31.00
C PHE A 12 -19.97 19.12 30.62
N SER A 13 -19.74 18.10 31.46
CA SER A 13 -18.78 17.02 31.18
C SER A 13 -19.28 16.05 30.10
N LEU A 14 -20.60 15.94 29.88
CA LEU A 14 -21.18 15.11 28.81
C LEU A 14 -21.27 15.84 27.46
N SER A 15 -21.23 17.18 27.44
CA SER A 15 -21.13 17.99 26.22
C SER A 15 -19.68 18.09 25.73
N GLY A 16 -19.01 16.94 25.60
CA GLY A 16 -17.78 16.87 24.82
C GLY A 16 -18.08 17.32 23.39
N CYS A 17 -17.47 18.43 22.97
CA CYS A 17 -17.61 18.95 21.62
C CYS A 17 -17.23 17.85 20.62
N LYS A 18 -18.23 17.23 19.97
CA LYS A 18 -18.03 16.48 18.73
C LYS A 18 -17.79 17.49 17.61
N GLU A 19 -16.76 18.32 17.74
CA GLU A 19 -16.24 19.01 16.57
C GLU A 19 -15.61 17.93 15.70
N GLU A 20 -15.97 17.89 14.42
CA GLU A 20 -15.18 17.19 13.43
C GLU A 20 -13.76 17.77 13.52
N ALA A 21 -12.84 17.02 14.14
CA ALA A 21 -11.49 17.51 14.45
C ALA A 21 -10.75 17.98 13.18
N ILE A 22 -11.18 17.51 12.01
CA ILE A 22 -10.66 17.90 10.70
C ILE A 22 -11.81 18.31 9.78
N LYS A 23 -11.84 19.58 9.36
CA LYS A 23 -12.79 20.08 8.36
C LYS A 23 -12.50 19.50 6.98
N LYS A 24 -13.55 19.22 6.20
CA LYS A 24 -13.44 18.76 4.81
C LYS A 24 -12.68 19.79 3.95
N PRO A 25 -11.55 19.43 3.31
CA PRO A 25 -10.84 20.33 2.41
C PRO A 25 -11.64 20.59 1.13
N LYS A 26 -11.49 21.79 0.55
CA LYS A 26 -12.19 22.19 -0.70
C LYS A 26 -11.78 21.33 -1.89
N ASP A 27 -10.54 20.91 -1.90
CA ASP A 27 -9.84 20.14 -2.93
C ASP A 27 -9.66 18.67 -2.51
N LEU A 28 -10.66 18.10 -1.82
CA LEU A 28 -10.60 16.71 -1.35
C LEU A 28 -10.42 15.73 -2.53
N ILE A 29 -9.35 14.94 -2.47
CA ILE A 29 -9.12 13.83 -3.39
C ILE A 29 -10.19 12.77 -3.16
N GLU A 30 -10.83 12.29 -4.23
CA GLU A 30 -11.84 11.23 -4.13
C GLU A 30 -11.29 9.98 -3.43
N LYS A 31 -12.10 9.35 -2.58
CA LYS A 31 -11.69 8.20 -1.76
C LYS A 31 -11.02 7.10 -2.58
N LYS A 32 -11.58 6.76 -3.75
CA LYS A 32 -11.04 5.73 -4.65
C LYS A 32 -9.64 6.10 -5.17
N VAL A 33 -9.46 7.36 -5.58
CA VAL A 33 -8.16 7.87 -6.03
C VAL A 33 -7.16 7.90 -4.87
N MET A 34 -7.59 8.23 -3.66
CA MET A 34 -6.72 8.17 -2.47
C MET A 34 -6.28 6.73 -2.16
N VAL A 35 -7.16 5.74 -2.30
CA VAL A 35 -6.79 4.31 -2.19
C VAL A 35 -5.71 3.95 -3.21
N ASP A 36 -5.84 4.40 -4.46
CA ASP A 36 -4.84 4.16 -5.51
C ASP A 36 -3.50 4.84 -5.21
N ILE A 37 -3.52 6.08 -4.70
CA ILE A 37 -2.33 6.83 -4.27
C ILE A 37 -1.61 6.08 -3.14
N LEU A 38 -2.33 5.68 -2.09
CA LEU A 38 -1.77 4.98 -0.95
C LEU A 38 -1.24 3.58 -1.34
N TYR A 39 -1.91 2.89 -2.26
CA TYR A 39 -1.44 1.63 -2.82
C TYR A 39 -0.08 1.79 -3.53
N ASP A 40 0.05 2.79 -4.41
CA ASP A 40 1.30 3.05 -5.11
C ASP A 40 2.42 3.51 -4.17
N LEU A 41 2.11 4.36 -3.19
CA LEU A 41 3.07 4.77 -2.16
C LEU A 41 3.58 3.55 -1.38
N SER A 42 2.69 2.60 -1.05
CA SER A 42 3.07 1.35 -0.39
C SER A 42 4.03 0.52 -1.25
N LEU A 43 3.82 0.47 -2.56
CA LEU A 43 4.71 -0.22 -3.50
C LEU A 43 6.07 0.48 -3.64
N LEU A 44 6.08 1.82 -3.70
CA LEU A 44 7.32 2.61 -3.74
C LEU A 44 8.15 2.42 -2.47
N GLU A 45 7.50 2.41 -1.32
CA GLU A 45 8.17 2.19 -0.03
C GLU A 45 8.75 0.76 0.04
N ALA A 46 7.98 -0.27 -0.33
CA ALA A 46 8.47 -1.64 -0.41
C ALA A 46 9.65 -1.79 -1.39
N SER A 47 9.62 -1.06 -2.51
CA SER A 47 10.68 -1.07 -3.52
C SER A 47 12.00 -0.51 -3.00
N LYS A 48 11.94 0.51 -2.13
CA LYS A 48 13.11 1.12 -1.48
C LYS A 48 13.85 0.11 -0.60
N TYR A 49 13.13 -0.72 0.15
CA TYR A 49 13.73 -1.72 1.04
C TYR A 49 14.34 -2.92 0.32
N GLN A 50 13.83 -3.29 -0.85
CA GLN A 50 14.31 -4.45 -1.60
C GLN A 50 15.57 -4.18 -2.43
N ASN A 51 16.25 -3.03 -2.24
CA ASN A 51 17.47 -2.66 -2.97
C ASN A 51 17.35 -2.94 -4.47
N LEU A 52 16.23 -2.54 -5.08
CA LEU A 52 15.97 -2.62 -6.52
C LEU A 52 16.85 -1.63 -7.32
N GLY A 53 18.11 -1.42 -6.91
CA GLY A 53 19.10 -0.52 -7.50
C GLY A 53 19.47 -0.80 -8.96
N LYS A 54 18.77 -1.74 -9.61
CA LYS A 54 18.85 -2.02 -11.06
C LYS A 54 17.64 -1.49 -11.85
N ILE A 55 16.58 -1.03 -11.20
CA ILE A 55 15.49 -0.28 -11.85
C ILE A 55 16.04 1.13 -12.05
N GLY A 56 16.67 1.32 -13.20
CA GLY A 56 17.77 2.25 -13.42
C GLY A 56 17.60 3.66 -12.85
N ASN A 57 18.63 4.13 -12.13
CA ASN A 57 19.21 5.48 -11.97
C ASN A 57 18.32 6.75 -11.93
N LYS A 58 17.01 6.69 -12.18
CA LYS A 58 16.09 7.81 -11.98
C LYS A 58 15.64 7.76 -10.54
N LYS A 59 16.29 8.57 -9.70
CA LYS A 59 15.78 8.97 -8.38
C LYS A 59 14.49 9.77 -8.56
N VAL A 60 13.39 9.10 -8.94
CA VAL A 60 12.07 9.74 -8.98
C VAL A 60 11.60 9.85 -7.54
N SER A 61 11.33 11.07 -7.08
CA SER A 61 10.77 11.25 -5.74
C SER A 61 9.33 10.72 -5.70
N PRO A 62 8.88 10.11 -4.58
CA PRO A 62 7.49 9.64 -4.45
C PRO A 62 6.48 10.75 -4.76
N SER A 63 6.72 11.97 -4.28
CA SER A 63 5.85 13.12 -4.57
C SER A 63 5.75 13.43 -6.07
N GLN A 64 6.87 13.37 -6.80
CA GLN A 64 6.87 13.62 -8.24
C GLN A 64 6.19 12.48 -9.01
N PHE A 65 6.35 11.23 -8.56
CA PHE A 65 5.64 10.09 -9.14
C PHE A 65 4.12 10.25 -8.97
N ILE A 66 3.65 10.56 -7.75
CA ILE A 66 2.22 10.75 -7.46
C ILE A 66 1.66 11.93 -8.23
N TYR A 67 2.35 13.06 -8.25
CA TYR A 67 1.94 14.22 -9.06
C TYR A 67 1.80 13.87 -10.55
N ASN A 68 2.79 13.18 -11.12
CA ASN A 68 2.77 12.83 -12.55
C ASN A 68 1.61 11.90 -12.90
N LYS A 69 1.32 10.91 -12.04
CA LYS A 69 0.30 9.88 -12.29
C LYS A 69 -1.12 10.37 -11.99
N TYR A 70 -1.33 11.05 -10.86
CA TYR A 70 -2.67 11.41 -10.37
C TYR A 70 -3.03 12.87 -10.57
N LYS A 71 -2.07 13.72 -10.98
CA LYS A 71 -2.25 15.18 -11.14
C LYS A 71 -2.69 15.88 -9.84
N THR A 72 -2.28 15.32 -8.70
CA THR A 72 -2.56 15.83 -7.35
C THR A 72 -1.31 16.44 -6.72
N ASP A 73 -1.45 17.56 -6.04
CA ASP A 73 -0.35 18.17 -5.28
C ASP A 73 -0.11 17.43 -3.95
N SER A 74 1.15 17.41 -3.49
CA SER A 74 1.58 16.92 -2.18
C SER A 74 0.77 17.51 -1.01
N ILE A 75 0.46 18.81 -1.06
CA ILE A 75 -0.33 19.49 -0.02
C ILE A 75 -1.78 18.99 -0.05
N GLN A 76 -2.34 18.80 -1.26
CA GLN A 76 -3.69 18.27 -1.45
C GLN A 76 -3.79 16.83 -0.92
N VAL A 77 -2.79 15.99 -1.22
CA VAL A 77 -2.68 14.61 -0.71
C VAL A 77 -2.61 14.61 0.81
N LEU A 78 -1.78 15.45 1.42
CA LEU A 78 -1.65 15.57 2.88
C LEU A 78 -2.99 15.94 3.53
N LYS A 79 -3.66 17.00 3.06
CA LYS A 79 -4.94 17.46 3.61
C LYS A 79 -6.04 16.40 3.47
N SER A 80 -6.11 15.78 2.30
CA SER A 80 -7.08 14.71 2.04
C SER A 80 -6.80 13.49 2.93
N ASN A 81 -5.54 13.13 3.12
CA ASN A 81 -5.13 12.05 4.01
C ASN A 81 -5.52 12.35 5.47
N MET A 82 -5.28 13.56 5.96
CA MET A 82 -5.70 13.98 7.30
C MET A 82 -7.22 13.92 7.47
N TYR A 83 -7.98 14.35 6.45
CA TYR A 83 -9.44 14.25 6.46
C TYR A 83 -9.91 12.80 6.55
N TYR A 84 -9.38 11.89 5.74
CA TYR A 84 -9.76 10.48 5.80
C TYR A 84 -9.31 9.81 7.10
N ALA A 85 -8.11 10.13 7.60
CA ALA A 85 -7.59 9.61 8.86
C ALA A 85 -8.38 10.07 10.09
N SER A 86 -9.16 11.16 9.98
CA SER A 86 -10.05 11.61 11.07
C SER A 86 -11.19 10.62 11.37
N ASN A 87 -11.57 9.77 10.40
CA ASN A 87 -12.54 8.71 10.58
C ASN A 87 -11.83 7.34 10.49
N ILE A 88 -11.54 6.77 11.67
CA ILE A 88 -10.76 5.54 11.80
C ILE A 88 -11.40 4.37 11.02
N GLU A 89 -12.72 4.21 11.07
CA GLU A 89 -13.41 3.12 10.37
C GLU A 89 -13.29 3.27 8.85
N ALA A 90 -13.52 4.47 8.33
CA ALA A 90 -13.42 4.76 6.90
C ALA A 90 -11.97 4.59 6.39
N TYR A 91 -11.00 5.03 7.19
CA TYR A 91 -9.57 4.91 6.87
C TYR A 91 -9.10 3.46 6.93
N LYS A 92 -9.56 2.69 7.93
CA LYS A 92 -9.32 1.24 8.00
C LYS A 92 -9.84 0.54 6.75
N ALA A 93 -11.06 0.84 6.32
CA ALA A 93 -11.64 0.23 5.12
C ALA A 93 -10.78 0.48 3.87
N MET A 94 -10.16 1.66 3.76
CA MET A 94 -9.22 1.96 2.66
C MET A 94 -7.98 1.07 2.73
N PHE A 95 -7.38 0.89 3.90
CA PHE A 95 -6.22 0.01 4.06
C PHE A 95 -6.55 -1.48 3.90
N ASP A 96 -7.74 -1.92 4.31
CA ASP A 96 -8.19 -3.29 4.07
C ASP A 96 -8.33 -3.58 2.56
N GLU A 97 -8.80 -2.60 1.76
CA GLU A 97 -8.83 -2.68 0.30
C GLU A 97 -7.42 -2.75 -0.30
N ILE A 98 -6.50 -1.89 0.16
CA ILE A 98 -5.09 -1.90 -0.26
C ILE A 98 -4.45 -3.26 0.04
N GLY A 99 -4.64 -3.78 1.25
CA GLY A 99 -4.13 -5.09 1.66
C GLY A 99 -4.69 -6.23 0.82
N THR A 100 -5.98 -6.18 0.49
CA THR A 100 -6.62 -7.16 -0.40
C THR A 100 -6.00 -7.14 -1.80
N ARG A 101 -5.78 -5.95 -2.37
CA ARG A 101 -5.12 -5.79 -3.68
C ARG A 101 -3.68 -6.31 -3.67
N LEU A 102 -2.91 -5.99 -2.62
CA LEU A 102 -1.54 -6.48 -2.46
C LEU A 102 -1.50 -8.01 -2.36
N ASN A 103 -2.38 -8.61 -1.56
CA ASN A 103 -2.46 -10.07 -1.42
C ASN A 103 -2.83 -10.76 -2.74
N ALA A 104 -3.77 -10.20 -3.50
CA ALA A 104 -4.12 -10.73 -4.83
C ALA A 104 -2.91 -10.69 -5.77
N LYS A 105 -2.17 -9.57 -5.82
CA LYS A 105 -0.97 -9.44 -6.63
C LYS A 105 0.17 -10.34 -6.20
N ASN A 106 0.39 -10.54 -4.90
CA ASN A 106 1.38 -11.49 -4.40
C ASN A 106 1.06 -12.92 -4.86
N LYS A 107 -0.20 -13.36 -4.76
CA LYS A 107 -0.61 -14.69 -5.24
C LYS A 107 -0.40 -14.87 -6.74
N GLU A 108 -0.72 -13.86 -7.55
CA GLU A 108 -0.44 -13.87 -8.99
C GLU A 108 1.07 -14.05 -9.27
N ILE A 109 1.91 -13.29 -8.57
CA ILE A 109 3.38 -13.34 -8.73
C ILE A 109 3.93 -14.70 -8.28
N GLU A 110 3.48 -15.22 -7.13
CA GLU A 110 3.89 -16.53 -6.62
C GLU A 110 3.57 -17.67 -7.59
N ALA A 111 2.39 -17.64 -8.20
CA ALA A 111 2.00 -18.63 -9.21
C ALA A 111 2.94 -18.60 -10.42
N VAL A 112 3.30 -17.40 -10.91
CA VAL A 112 4.24 -17.21 -12.01
C VAL A 112 5.64 -17.69 -11.63
N VAL A 113 6.13 -17.35 -10.44
CA VAL A 113 7.45 -17.77 -9.96
C VAL A 113 7.53 -19.30 -9.84
N LYS A 114 6.48 -19.94 -9.31
CA LYS A 114 6.39 -21.41 -9.19
C LYS A 114 6.34 -22.09 -10.56
N ALA A 115 5.63 -21.53 -11.53
CA ALA A 115 5.61 -22.05 -12.89
C ALA A 115 7.01 -21.99 -13.53
N LYS A 116 7.68 -20.84 -13.42
CA LYS A 116 9.05 -20.64 -13.94
C LYS A 116 10.07 -21.57 -13.27
N SER A 117 9.98 -21.77 -11.97
CA SER A 117 10.91 -22.65 -11.25
C SER A 117 10.77 -24.12 -11.66
N LYS A 118 9.54 -24.61 -11.87
CA LYS A 118 9.28 -25.95 -12.40
C LYS A 118 9.87 -26.15 -13.80
N ILE A 119 9.69 -25.18 -14.69
CA ILE A 119 10.27 -25.23 -16.04
C ILE A 119 11.80 -25.29 -15.97
N LYS A 120 12.41 -24.45 -15.14
CA LYS A 120 13.87 -24.43 -14.95
C LYS A 120 14.40 -25.76 -14.39
N GLN A 121 13.71 -26.37 -13.44
CA GLN A 121 14.08 -27.67 -12.88
C GLN A 121 13.91 -28.82 -13.89
N ALA A 122 12.85 -28.80 -14.69
CA ALA A 122 12.65 -29.79 -15.75
C ALA A 122 13.73 -29.68 -16.83
N ALA A 123 14.12 -28.45 -17.20
CA ALA A 123 15.21 -28.20 -18.13
C ALA A 123 16.57 -28.67 -17.58
N SER A 124 16.87 -28.41 -16.29
CA SER A 124 18.13 -28.84 -15.68
C SER A 124 18.24 -30.36 -15.56
N LYS A 125 17.13 -31.06 -15.22
CA LYS A 125 17.10 -32.54 -15.19
C LYS A 125 17.31 -33.15 -16.57
N ARG A 126 16.66 -32.61 -17.62
CA ARG A 126 16.87 -33.07 -19.00
C ARG A 126 18.31 -32.86 -19.47
N ALA A 127 18.93 -31.75 -19.07
CA ALA A 127 20.34 -31.49 -19.36
C ALA A 127 21.28 -32.47 -18.64
N SER A 128 21.04 -32.79 -17.35
CA SER A 128 21.86 -33.78 -16.63
C SER A 128 21.69 -35.20 -17.17
N ASP A 129 20.48 -35.56 -17.60
CA ASP A 129 20.18 -36.88 -18.18
C ASP A 129 20.83 -37.05 -19.56
N SER A 130 20.94 -35.97 -20.34
CA SER A 130 21.60 -35.98 -21.64
C SER A 130 23.12 -36.11 -21.51
N ILE A 131 23.72 -35.38 -20.55
CA ILE A 131 25.15 -35.44 -20.24
C ILE A 131 25.52 -36.84 -19.75
N SER A 132 24.76 -37.42 -18.81
CA SER A 132 25.06 -38.76 -18.27
C SER A 132 24.96 -39.89 -19.31
N ARG A 133 24.06 -39.77 -20.30
CA ARG A 133 23.98 -40.72 -21.42
C ARG A 133 25.18 -40.63 -22.37
N GLN A 134 25.66 -39.42 -22.69
CA GLN A 134 26.85 -39.23 -23.52
C GLN A 134 28.10 -39.79 -22.84
N THR A 135 28.29 -39.57 -21.53
CA THR A 135 29.44 -40.08 -20.79
C THR A 135 29.49 -41.61 -20.73
N LYS A 136 28.33 -42.28 -20.80
CA LYS A 136 28.24 -43.75 -20.80
C LYS A 136 28.54 -44.38 -22.16
N GLN A 137 28.43 -43.64 -23.26
CA GLN A 137 28.75 -44.11 -24.62
C GLN A 137 30.23 -43.97 -24.98
N ILE A 138 30.99 -43.18 -24.22
CA ILE A 138 32.43 -42.92 -24.45
C ILE A 138 33.31 -43.88 -23.62
N ARG A 139 32.71 -44.71 -22.75
CA ARG A 139 33.37 -45.67 -21.87
C ARG A 139 33.05 -47.10 -22.30
#